data_AF-V9E6M1-F1
#
_entry.id   AF-V9E6M1-F1
#
_cell.length_a   1.000
_cell.length_b   1.000
_cell.length_c   1.000
_cell.angle_alpha   90.00
_cell.angle_beta   90.00
_cell.angle_gamma   90.00
#
_symmetry.space_group_name_H-M   'P 1'
#
loop_
_entity.id
_entity.type
_entity.pdbx_description
1 polymer ?
#
loop_
_entity_poly.entity_id
_entity_poly.type
_entity_poly.pdbx_seq_one_letter_code
_entity_poly.pdbx_strand_id
1 'polypeptide(L)'
;MKDRDVSYANLDPVCVKTLICGMSSLARVAERIVRTELSERFGLILNGWTHASKYYIAVYADNDESGVVKTLLCMIPLLNEEEEDLSARGHMEFLVTMLPEDYGGQIESAAFW
;
A
#
# COMPACT_ATOMS: atom_id res chain seq x y z
N MET A 1 -2.56 -24.39 -31.21
CA MET A 1 -2.70 -24.16 -29.76
C MET A 1 -3.63 -22.96 -29.63
N LYS A 2 -4.84 -23.13 -29.06
CA LYS A 2 -5.83 -22.06 -29.00
C LYS A 2 -5.43 -21.15 -27.84
N ASP A 3 -4.97 -19.93 -28.14
CA ASP A 3 -4.80 -18.88 -27.13
C ASP A 3 -6.15 -18.73 -26.43
N ARG A 4 -6.18 -19.04 -25.13
CA ARG A 4 -7.30 -18.66 -24.29
C ARG A 4 -7.02 -17.24 -23.89
N ASP A 5 -7.82 -16.29 -24.37
CA ASP A 5 -7.90 -14.95 -23.77
C ASP A 5 -8.27 -15.14 -22.29
N VAL A 6 -7.26 -15.14 -21.43
CA VAL A 6 -7.47 -15.12 -19.99
C VAL A 6 -7.84 -13.69 -19.64
N SER A 7 -9.14 -13.43 -19.50
CA SER A 7 -9.58 -12.14 -18.96
C SER A 7 -9.13 -12.04 -17.51
N TYR A 8 -8.24 -11.09 -17.20
CA TYR A 8 -7.75 -10.83 -15.84
C TYR A 8 -8.84 -10.24 -14.93
N ALA A 9 -9.94 -9.73 -15.51
CA ALA A 9 -11.06 -9.17 -14.78
C ALA A 9 -12.38 -9.45 -15.50
N ASN A 10 -13.49 -9.54 -14.78
CA ASN A 10 -14.83 -9.72 -15.35
C ASN A 10 -15.49 -8.35 -15.67
N LEU A 11 -14.71 -7.42 -16.22
CA LEU A 11 -15.14 -6.07 -16.56
C LEU A 11 -15.40 -5.99 -18.06
N ASP A 12 -16.48 -5.31 -18.44
CA ASP A 12 -16.65 -4.87 -19.84
C ASP A 12 -15.47 -3.98 -20.26
N PRO A 13 -15.13 -3.93 -21.56
CA PRO A 13 -14.07 -3.05 -22.04
C PRO A 13 -14.33 -1.59 -21.63
N VAL A 14 -13.44 -1.06 -20.78
CA VAL A 14 -13.44 0.34 -20.35
C VAL A 14 -12.18 1.03 -20.85
N CYS A 15 -12.23 2.35 -21.05
CA CYS A 15 -11.03 3.11 -21.38
C CYS A 15 -10.11 3.21 -20.15
N VAL A 16 -8.81 3.42 -20.39
CA VAL A 16 -7.78 3.54 -19.33
C VAL A 16 -8.16 4.60 -18.29
N LYS A 17 -8.69 5.74 -18.73
CA LYS A 17 -9.12 6.82 -17.83
C LYS A 17 -10.21 6.36 -16.86
N THR A 18 -11.23 5.66 -17.37
CA THR A 18 -12.33 5.13 -16.54
C THR A 18 -11.81 4.08 -15.58
N LEU A 19 -10.91 3.20 -16.03
CA LEU A 19 -10.30 2.19 -15.17
C LEU A 19 -9.53 2.84 -14.01
N ILE A 20 -8.68 3.83 -14.30
CA ILE A 20 -7.92 4.57 -13.27
C ILE A 20 -8.86 5.24 -12.27
N CYS A 21 -9.89 5.95 -12.74
CA CYS A 21 -10.87 6.59 -11.84
C CYS A 21 -11.60 5.57 -10.95
N GLY A 22 -11.96 4.41 -11.52
CA GLY A 22 -12.57 3.31 -10.78
C GLY A 22 -11.63 2.74 -9.72
N MET A 23 -10.38 2.45 -10.07
CA MET A 23 -9.37 1.92 -9.15
C MET A 23 -9.04 2.91 -8.03
N SER A 24 -8.92 4.21 -8.32
CA SER A 24 -8.71 5.23 -7.28
C SER A 24 -9.90 5.33 -6.33
N SER A 25 -11.13 5.16 -6.84
CA SER A 25 -12.32 5.15 -5.99
C SER A 25 -12.38 3.89 -5.12
N LEU A 26 -12.00 2.74 -5.68
CA LEU A 26 -11.92 1.47 -4.96
C LEU A 26 -10.84 1.52 -3.87
N ALA A 27 -9.66 2.09 -4.17
CA ALA A 27 -8.59 2.27 -3.20
C ALA A 27 -9.07 3.07 -1.97
N ARG A 28 -9.77 4.19 -2.19
CA ARG A 28 -10.37 4.99 -1.10
C ARG A 28 -11.40 4.22 -0.27
N VAL A 29 -12.15 3.31 -0.89
CA VAL A 29 -13.09 2.46 -0.17
C VAL A 29 -12.33 1.42 0.66
N ALA A 30 -11.30 0.81 0.08
CA ALA A 30 -10.43 -0.13 0.78
C ALA A 30 -9.72 0.53 1.97
N GLU A 31 -9.14 1.72 1.82
CA GLU A 31 -8.52 2.51 2.89
C GLU A 31 -9.48 2.74 4.07
N ARG A 32 -10.77 3.02 3.79
CA ARG A 32 -11.78 3.17 4.84
C ARG A 32 -12.09 1.86 5.56
N ILE A 33 -12.15 0.74 4.83
CA ILE A 33 -12.35 -0.58 5.43
C ILE A 33 -11.16 -0.92 6.33
N VAL A 34 -9.94 -0.76 5.82
CA VAL A 34 -8.72 -1.00 6.59
C VAL A 34 -8.66 -0.11 7.83
N ARG A 35 -9.00 1.19 7.72
CA ARG A 35 -9.10 2.09 8.88
C ARG A 35 -10.06 1.58 9.96
N THR A 36 -11.18 0.96 9.57
CA THR A 36 -12.14 0.42 10.55
C THR A 36 -11.68 -0.91 11.16
N GLU A 37 -10.76 -1.61 10.50
CA GLU A 37 -10.25 -2.92 10.91
C GLU A 37 -8.86 -2.86 11.56
N LEU A 38 -8.15 -1.74 11.43
CA LEU A 38 -6.81 -1.55 11.98
C LEU A 38 -6.88 -1.51 13.52
N SER A 39 -6.14 -2.42 14.15
CA SER A 39 -6.08 -2.55 15.60
C SER A 39 -5.42 -1.33 16.25
N GLU A 40 -5.72 -1.05 17.53
CA GLU A 40 -5.05 0.02 18.29
C GLU A 40 -3.53 -0.17 18.38
N ARG A 41 -3.07 -1.42 18.29
CA ARG A 41 -1.67 -1.82 18.14
C ARG A 41 -1.57 -2.80 16.99
N PHE A 42 -0.59 -2.58 16.12
CA PHE A 42 -0.40 -3.39 14.91
C PHE A 42 1.09 -3.53 14.60
N GLY A 43 1.44 -4.59 13.89
CA GLY A 43 2.75 -4.75 13.28
C GLY A 43 2.85 -3.99 11.95
N LEU A 44 4.01 -3.41 11.69
CA LEU A 44 4.38 -2.89 10.37
C LEU A 44 5.51 -3.71 9.78
N ILE A 45 5.33 -4.08 8.51
CA ILE A 45 6.34 -4.79 7.73
C ILE A 45 6.63 -3.98 6.47
N LEU A 46 7.90 -3.65 6.28
CA LEU A 46 8.39 -2.89 5.14
C LEU A 46 9.15 -3.85 4.21
N ASN A 47 8.73 -3.94 2.95
CA ASN A 47 9.45 -4.67 1.93
C ASN A 47 9.91 -3.70 0.84
N GLY A 48 11.22 -3.47 0.77
CA GLY A 48 11.84 -2.61 -0.24
C GLY A 48 12.42 -3.42 -1.39
N TRP A 49 12.24 -2.96 -2.63
CA TRP A 49 12.93 -3.53 -3.79
C TRP A 49 13.24 -2.48 -4.84
N THR A 50 14.20 -2.79 -5.71
CA THR A 50 14.56 -1.93 -6.85
C THR A 50 14.13 -2.60 -8.15
N HIS A 51 13.43 -1.87 -9.01
CA HIS A 51 13.11 -2.30 -10.37
C HIS A 51 13.27 -1.13 -11.35
N ALA A 52 13.99 -1.36 -12.45
CA ALA A 52 14.23 -0.35 -13.48
C ALA A 52 14.76 0.99 -12.92
N SER A 53 15.75 0.92 -12.01
CA SER A 53 16.33 2.08 -11.32
C SER A 53 15.37 2.88 -10.43
N LYS A 54 14.18 2.34 -10.15
CA LYS A 54 13.23 2.89 -9.17
C LYS A 54 13.21 2.03 -7.92
N TYR A 55 13.29 2.65 -6.75
CA TYR A 55 13.12 2.01 -5.46
C TYR A 55 11.64 2.06 -5.08
N TYR A 56 11.12 0.91 -4.71
CA TYR A 56 9.75 0.72 -4.29
C TYR A 56 9.74 0.25 -2.85
N ILE A 57 8.71 0.69 -2.13
CA ILE A 57 8.38 0.13 -0.83
C ILE A 57 6.96 -0.40 -0.86
N ALA A 58 6.76 -1.58 -0.29
CA ALA A 58 5.48 -2.06 0.15
C ALA A 58 5.42 -2.01 1.67
N VAL A 59 4.35 -1.41 2.20
CA VAL A 59 4.09 -1.32 3.64
C VAL A 59 2.87 -2.18 3.94
N TYR A 60 3.03 -3.12 4.86
CA TYR A 60 1.96 -4.00 5.33
C TYR A 60 1.64 -3.75 6.80
N ALA A 61 0.35 -3.83 7.15
CA ALA A 61 -0.11 -3.93 8.52
C ALA A 61 -0.38 -5.40 8.89
N ASP A 62 0.00 -5.78 10.10
CA ASP A 62 -0.33 -7.05 10.73
C ASP A 62 -1.15 -6.78 12.01
N ASN A 63 -2.44 -7.12 11.98
CA ASN A 63 -3.40 -6.83 13.07
C ASN A 63 -3.52 -7.97 14.09
N ASP A 64 -2.91 -9.13 13.83
CA ASP A 64 -3.10 -10.34 14.61
C ASP A 64 -1.78 -10.83 15.22
N GLU A 65 -1.82 -11.36 16.44
CA GLU A 65 -0.71 -12.12 17.01
C GLU A 65 -0.42 -13.40 16.20
N SER A 66 -1.41 -13.91 15.44
CA SER A 66 -1.24 -15.07 14.57
C SER A 66 -0.48 -14.81 13.27
N GLY A 67 -0.42 -13.55 12.81
CA GLY A 67 0.27 -13.13 11.58
C GLY A 67 -0.29 -13.69 10.26
N VAL A 68 -1.49 -14.28 10.26
CA VAL A 68 -2.03 -15.02 9.10
C VAL A 68 -2.56 -14.09 8.00
N VAL A 69 -3.03 -12.88 8.33
CA VAL A 69 -3.52 -11.92 7.34
C VAL A 69 -2.78 -10.59 7.48
N LYS A 70 -1.93 -10.31 6.48
CA LYS A 70 -1.21 -9.04 6.35
C LYS A 70 -1.92 -8.20 5.30
N THR A 71 -2.26 -6.97 5.65
CA THR A 71 -2.95 -6.03 4.76
C THR A 71 -1.93 -5.10 4.13
N LEU A 72 -1.84 -5.09 2.80
CA LEU A 72 -1.03 -4.11 2.08
C LEU A 72 -1.67 -2.72 2.24
N LEU A 73 -0.96 -1.81 2.89
CA LEU A 73 -1.39 -0.42 3.06
C LEU A 73 -1.00 0.42 1.85
N CYS A 74 0.25 0.33 1.42
CA CYS A 74 0.69 1.07 0.26
C CYS A 74 1.80 0.33 -0.48
N MET A 75 1.84 0.54 -1.79
CA MET A 75 2.97 0.19 -2.63
C MET A 75 3.28 1.40 -3.49
N ILE A 76 4.38 2.09 -3.18
CA ILE A 76 4.73 3.33 -3.87
C ILE A 76 6.17 3.29 -4.39
N PRO A 77 6.42 3.86 -5.58
CA PRO A 77 7.78 4.24 -5.96
C PRO A 77 8.20 5.43 -5.09
N LEU A 78 9.25 5.27 -4.29
CA LEU A 78 9.90 6.35 -3.52
C LEU A 78 10.88 7.16 -4.38
N LEU A 79 11.03 6.81 -5.66
CA LEU A 79 11.91 7.52 -6.58
C LEU A 79 11.08 8.15 -7.67
N ASN A 80 10.56 9.35 -7.41
CA ASN A 80 10.12 10.23 -8.49
C ASN A 80 10.95 11.51 -8.62
N GLU A 81 11.69 11.94 -7.59
CA GLU A 81 12.60 13.09 -7.71
C GLU A 81 13.98 12.77 -7.12
N GLU A 82 15.04 13.33 -7.73
CA GLU A 82 16.46 13.11 -7.36
C GLU A 82 16.80 13.55 -5.91
N GLU A 83 15.82 14.04 -5.14
CA GLU A 83 15.95 14.61 -3.79
C GLU A 83 15.19 13.85 -2.68
N GLU A 84 14.50 12.74 -2.97
CA GLU A 84 13.76 12.01 -1.92
C GLU A 84 14.70 11.22 -0.97
N ASP A 85 14.56 11.49 0.33
CA ASP A 85 15.39 10.93 1.41
C ASP A 85 15.11 9.42 1.63
N LEU A 86 15.85 8.55 0.95
CA LEU A 86 15.79 7.09 1.16
C LEU A 86 16.37 6.62 2.51
N SER A 87 16.76 7.53 3.41
CA SER A 87 17.18 7.13 4.75
C SER A 87 15.99 6.63 5.57
N ALA A 88 16.31 5.96 6.68
CA ALA A 88 15.30 5.58 7.67
C ALA A 88 14.43 6.77 8.12
N ARG A 89 14.97 8.00 8.12
CA ARG A 89 14.22 9.19 8.47
C ARG A 89 13.14 9.52 7.43
N GLY A 90 13.46 9.54 6.14
CA GLY A 90 12.45 9.82 5.11
C GLY A 90 11.37 8.75 5.06
N HIS A 91 11.73 7.49 5.29
CA HIS A 91 10.75 6.42 5.50
C HIS A 91 9.81 6.68 6.70
N MET A 92 10.36 7.14 7.83
CA MET A 92 9.57 7.48 9.01
C MET A 92 8.66 8.67 8.77
N GLU A 93 9.14 9.73 8.11
CA GLU A 93 8.34 10.92 7.75
C GLU A 93 7.16 10.55 6.85
N PHE A 94 7.39 9.68 5.87
CA PHE A 94 6.33 9.11 5.04
C PHE A 94 5.28 8.36 5.88
N LEU A 95 5.69 7.45 6.77
CA LEU A 95 4.77 6.65 7.57
C LEU A 95 3.97 7.51 8.58
N VAL A 96 4.61 8.51 9.20
CA VAL A 96 3.99 9.46 10.13
C VAL A 96 2.89 10.26 9.45
N THR A 97 3.03 10.54 8.15
CA THR A 97 2.03 11.28 7.38
C THR A 97 0.92 10.34 6.90
N MET A 98 1.28 9.21 6.28
CA MET A 98 0.34 8.29 5.64
C MET A 98 -0.58 7.57 6.65
N LEU A 99 -0.05 7.09 7.78
CA LEU A 99 -0.85 6.27 8.70
C LEU A 99 -2.05 7.02 9.31
N PRO A 100 -1.90 8.25 9.84
CA PRO A 100 -3.05 8.98 10.37
C PRO A 100 -4.02 9.40 9.27
N GLU A 101 -3.49 9.92 8.15
CA GLU A 101 -4.29 10.46 7.05
C GLU A 101 -5.14 9.40 6.36
N ASP A 102 -4.55 8.24 6.05
CA ASP A 102 -5.16 7.22 5.20
C ASP A 102 -5.76 6.05 5.99
N TYR A 103 -5.28 5.79 7.21
CA TYR A 103 -5.69 4.62 8.00
C TYR A 103 -6.11 4.92 9.44
N GLY A 104 -5.97 6.16 9.91
CA GLY A 104 -6.30 6.54 11.30
C GLY A 104 -5.36 5.93 12.36
N GLY A 105 -4.30 5.26 11.94
CA GLY A 105 -3.27 4.72 12.83
C GLY A 105 -2.24 5.77 13.22
N GLN A 106 -1.50 5.53 14.31
CA GLN A 106 -0.39 6.36 14.74
C GLN A 106 0.90 5.55 14.67
N ILE A 107 2.03 6.19 14.36
CA ILE A 107 3.31 5.47 14.25
C ILE A 107 3.75 4.89 15.60
N GLU A 108 3.36 5.54 16.70
CA GLU A 108 3.64 5.14 18.08
C GLU A 108 2.88 3.87 18.49
N SER A 109 1.79 3.57 17.78
CA SER A 109 1.03 2.33 17.94
C SER A 109 1.59 1.15 17.15
N ALA A 110 2.56 1.40 16.26
CA ALA A 110 3.15 0.39 15.41
C ALA A 110 4.36 -0.30 16.05
N ALA A 111 4.39 -1.62 15.96
CA ALA A 111 5.59 -2.42 16.21
C ALA A 111 6.27 -2.76 14.88
N PHE A 112 7.59 -2.63 14.80
CA PHE A 112 8.37 -2.96 13.61
C PHE A 112 8.91 -4.39 13.72
N TRP A 113 8.73 -5.18 12.66
CA TRP A 113 9.14 -6.59 12.58
C TRP A 113 10.06 -6.87 11.39
#